data_AF-A0A937K1N6-F1
#
_entry.id   AF-A0A937K1N6-F1
#
_cell.length_a   1.000
_cell.length_b   1.000
_cell.length_c   1.000
_cell.angle_alpha   90.00
_cell.angle_beta   90.00
_cell.angle_gamma   90.00
#
_symmetry.space_group_name_H-M   'P 1'
#
loop_
_entity.id
_entity.type
_entity.pdbx_description
1 polymer ?
#
loop_
_entity_poly.entity_id
_entity_poly.type
_entity_poly.pdbx_seq_one_letter_code
_entity_poly.pdbx_strand_id
1 'polypeptide(L)'
;MKNVKVYPIMLSGLFAGLAFVTHLNALVFPVVGFFFLLFNKKWNLLIYYTLVCSGVCLLYTHELWNQTNLETFLYQLKHWPTHQETFGEKVDGGILMAIWNNILRVLNEHKRYFWDQDVWGISALFLVTLISQFKHLWNNYKSLTIYTLLLMFFLAVLSSSHGARYLVYLMPFMSVIIGLGVFRVIQTPELKIIKWVYLLIFLVQMVFVGMTYGSIFEKNYNHVKEHHRYLSKVEKGSRVLGPWEFVYNEIDEYEIFSFKTYEYIEDREHIELTQRQLLEKAALDFEMDYIILNKERKNSKEFPWFKNWNIVPNPYFEEVFRDENYLILKRQSSSV
;
A
#
# COMPACT_ATOMS: atom_id res chain seq x y z
N MET A 1 4.04 -28.84 29.87
CA MET A 1 3.55 -27.61 29.20
C MET A 1 2.59 -26.90 30.13
N LYS A 2 2.80 -25.63 30.48
CA LYS A 2 1.83 -24.88 31.30
C LYS A 2 0.48 -24.87 30.57
N ASN A 3 -0.62 -25.07 31.30
CA ASN A 3 -1.97 -24.96 30.76
C ASN A 3 -2.16 -23.55 30.18
N VAL A 4 -2.10 -23.45 28.85
CA VAL A 4 -2.40 -22.21 28.15
C VAL A 4 -3.89 -21.93 28.38
N LYS A 5 -4.20 -20.78 28.96
CA LYS A 5 -5.59 -20.37 29.18
C LYS A 5 -6.28 -20.23 27.81
N VAL A 6 -7.53 -20.68 27.72
CA VAL A 6 -8.34 -20.61 26.48
C VAL A 6 -8.66 -19.15 26.12
N TYR A 7 -8.90 -18.31 27.13
CA TYR A 7 -9.30 -16.90 26.95
C TYR A 7 -8.34 -16.07 26.07
N PRO A 8 -7.01 -16.07 26.28
CA PRO A 8 -6.07 -15.41 25.36
C PRO A 8 -6.20 -15.87 23.90
N ILE A 9 -6.46 -17.16 23.65
CA ILE A 9 -6.60 -17.70 22.30
C ILE A 9 -7.88 -17.20 21.64
N MET A 10 -8.98 -17.15 22.39
CA MET A 10 -10.24 -16.56 21.92
C MET A 10 -10.07 -15.08 21.59
N LEU A 11 -9.39 -14.31 22.46
CA LEU A 11 -9.06 -12.91 22.19
C LEU A 11 -8.17 -12.75 20.95
N SER A 12 -7.17 -13.60 20.76
CA SER A 12 -6.36 -13.59 19.54
C SER A 12 -7.21 -13.84 18.29
N GLY A 13 -8.18 -14.77 18.35
CA GLY A 13 -9.12 -15.01 17.26
C GLY A 13 -10.01 -13.80 16.99
N LEU A 14 -10.53 -13.15 18.04
CA LEU A 14 -11.33 -11.94 17.94
C LEU A 14 -10.54 -10.81 17.24
N PHE A 15 -9.33 -10.50 17.71
CA PHE A 15 -8.52 -9.43 17.13
C PHE A 15 -8.03 -9.75 15.71
N ALA A 16 -7.71 -11.00 15.41
CA ALA A 16 -7.37 -11.41 14.05
C ALA A 16 -8.57 -11.23 13.09
N GLY A 17 -9.77 -11.60 13.53
CA GLY A 17 -11.00 -11.38 12.78
C GLY A 17 -11.33 -9.90 12.60
N LEU A 18 -11.19 -9.08 13.65
CA LEU A 18 -11.40 -7.63 13.56
C LEU A 18 -10.42 -6.97 12.60
N ALA A 19 -9.14 -7.37 12.65
CA ALA A 19 -8.14 -6.89 11.70
C ALA A 19 -8.56 -7.20 10.25
N PHE A 20 -9.01 -8.43 9.98
CA PHE A 20 -9.54 -8.82 8.67
C PHE A 20 -10.75 -7.96 8.24
N VAL A 21 -11.70 -7.69 9.14
CA VAL A 21 -12.87 -6.84 8.84
C VAL A 21 -12.44 -5.41 8.48
N THR A 22 -11.35 -4.90 9.05
CA THR A 22 -10.85 -3.55 8.71
C THR A 22 -10.10 -3.49 7.39
N HIS A 23 -9.43 -4.57 6.97
CA HIS A 23 -8.67 -4.60 5.73
C HIS A 23 -8.46 -6.03 5.24
N LEU A 24 -8.77 -6.31 3.97
CA LEU A 24 -8.68 -7.66 3.37
C LEU A 24 -7.29 -8.32 3.53
N ASN A 25 -6.18 -7.59 3.31
CA ASN A 25 -4.81 -8.09 3.51
C ASN A 25 -4.51 -8.54 4.95
N ALA A 26 -5.29 -8.09 5.95
CA ALA A 26 -5.16 -8.58 7.32
C ALA A 26 -5.69 -10.01 7.50
N LEU A 27 -6.25 -10.65 6.46
CA LEU A 27 -6.51 -12.09 6.37
C LEU A 27 -5.29 -12.95 6.76
N VAL A 28 -4.09 -12.38 6.61
CA VAL A 28 -2.84 -13.00 7.04
C VAL A 28 -2.89 -13.41 8.52
N PHE A 29 -3.51 -12.64 9.42
CA PHE A 29 -3.56 -12.99 10.86
C PHE A 29 -4.44 -14.20 11.15
N PRO A 30 -5.72 -14.28 10.67
CA PRO A 30 -6.52 -15.51 10.73
C PRO A 30 -5.75 -16.74 10.27
N VAL A 31 -5.15 -16.68 9.08
CA VAL A 31 -4.44 -17.81 8.45
C VAL A 31 -3.21 -18.20 9.24
N VAL A 32 -2.35 -17.25 9.62
CA VAL A 32 -1.14 -17.52 10.40
C VAL A 32 -1.47 -18.10 11.77
N GLY A 33 -2.47 -17.56 12.47
CA GLY A 33 -2.90 -18.09 13.77
C GLY A 33 -3.41 -19.53 13.68
N PHE A 34 -4.19 -19.84 12.63
CA PHE A 34 -4.64 -21.20 12.33
C PHE A 34 -3.45 -22.15 12.11
N PHE A 35 -2.57 -21.84 11.15
CA PHE A 35 -1.42 -22.68 10.83
C PHE A 35 -0.42 -22.79 11.98
N PHE A 36 -0.26 -21.74 12.78
CA PHE A 36 0.59 -21.77 13.98
C PHE A 36 0.07 -22.76 15.02
N LEU A 37 -1.24 -22.74 15.33
CA LEU A 37 -1.84 -23.68 16.28
C LEU A 37 -1.85 -25.12 15.72
N LEU A 38 -2.08 -25.27 14.42
CA LEU A 38 -1.99 -26.53 13.69
C LEU A 38 -0.58 -27.13 13.77
N PHE A 39 0.46 -26.36 13.44
CA PHE A 39 1.86 -26.78 13.47
C PHE A 39 2.29 -27.22 14.88
N ASN A 40 1.78 -26.55 15.92
CA ASN A 40 2.04 -26.90 17.31
C ASN A 40 1.12 -28.01 17.86
N LYS A 41 0.29 -28.63 17.01
CA LYS A 41 -0.66 -29.70 17.34
C LYS A 41 -1.60 -29.32 18.50
N LYS A 42 -2.07 -28.06 18.52
CA LYS A 42 -2.97 -27.52 19.56
C LYS A 42 -4.43 -27.52 19.11
N TRP A 43 -4.95 -28.71 18.80
CA TRP A 43 -6.29 -28.92 18.24
C TRP A 43 -7.42 -28.23 19.01
N ASN A 44 -7.46 -28.36 20.34
CA ASN A 44 -8.51 -27.73 21.15
C ASN A 44 -8.46 -26.19 21.03
N LEU A 45 -7.26 -25.62 21.09
CA LEU A 45 -7.06 -24.16 20.97
C LEU A 45 -7.33 -23.68 19.55
N LEU A 46 -6.99 -24.50 18.54
CA LEU A 46 -7.31 -24.25 17.14
C LEU A 46 -8.81 -24.10 16.94
N ILE A 47 -9.62 -24.99 17.52
CA ILE A 47 -11.08 -24.92 17.44
C ILE A 47 -11.60 -23.61 18.04
N TYR A 48 -11.18 -23.27 19.27
CA TYR A 48 -11.62 -22.02 19.91
C TYR A 48 -11.20 -20.78 19.11
N TYR A 49 -9.96 -20.74 18.61
CA TYR A 49 -9.47 -19.66 17.77
C TYR A 49 -10.31 -19.53 16.49
N THR A 50 -10.49 -20.62 15.76
CA THR A 50 -11.22 -20.64 14.48
C THR A 50 -12.68 -20.26 14.67
N LEU A 51 -13.38 -20.78 15.68
CA LEU A 51 -14.78 -20.44 15.91
C LEU A 51 -14.96 -18.94 16.17
N VAL A 52 -14.14 -18.34 17.05
CA VAL A 52 -14.23 -16.91 17.34
C VAL A 52 -13.80 -16.07 16.13
N CYS A 53 -12.68 -16.41 15.50
CA CYS A 53 -12.17 -15.68 14.34
C CYS A 53 -13.16 -15.72 13.17
N SER A 54 -13.66 -16.91 12.82
CA SER A 54 -14.65 -17.07 11.74
C SER A 54 -15.94 -16.32 12.06
N GLY A 55 -16.44 -16.37 13.30
CA GLY A 55 -17.61 -15.62 13.71
C GLY A 55 -17.49 -14.11 13.45
N VAL A 56 -16.30 -13.53 13.68
CA VAL A 56 -16.02 -12.12 13.38
C VAL A 56 -15.83 -11.89 11.89
N CYS A 57 -15.10 -12.76 11.18
CA CYS A 57 -14.90 -12.63 9.74
C CYS A 57 -16.21 -12.71 8.94
N LEU A 58 -17.22 -13.40 9.45
CA LEU A 58 -18.54 -13.47 8.82
C LEU A 58 -19.20 -12.09 8.66
N LEU A 59 -18.87 -11.12 9.52
CA LEU A 59 -19.35 -9.75 9.41
C LEU A 59 -18.94 -9.10 8.08
N TYR A 60 -17.72 -9.38 7.61
CA TYR A 60 -17.23 -8.87 6.32
C TYR A 60 -17.96 -9.52 5.14
N THR A 61 -18.36 -10.79 5.27
CA THR A 61 -18.98 -11.56 4.18
C THR A 61 -20.50 -11.49 4.17
N HIS A 62 -21.13 -10.82 5.14
CA HIS A 62 -22.59 -10.77 5.29
C HIS A 62 -23.26 -10.23 4.02
N GLU A 63 -22.72 -9.16 3.43
CA GLU A 63 -23.26 -8.59 2.19
C GLU A 63 -23.03 -9.49 0.96
N LEU A 64 -22.02 -10.36 1.01
CA LEU A 64 -21.69 -11.30 -0.07
C LEU A 64 -22.58 -12.55 -0.09
N TRP A 65 -23.51 -12.70 0.86
CA TRP A 65 -24.48 -13.80 0.83
C TRP A 65 -25.57 -13.60 -0.24
N ASN A 66 -25.77 -12.36 -0.70
CA ASN A 66 -26.60 -12.10 -1.86
C ASN A 66 -25.85 -12.47 -3.15
N GLN A 67 -26.48 -13.26 -4.02
CA GLN A 67 -25.87 -13.71 -5.27
C GLN A 67 -25.38 -12.56 -6.16
N THR A 68 -26.14 -11.48 -6.29
CA THR A 68 -25.76 -10.30 -7.10
C THR A 68 -24.54 -9.60 -6.54
N ASN A 69 -24.44 -9.48 -5.21
CA ASN A 69 -23.27 -8.88 -4.56
C ASN A 69 -22.04 -9.78 -4.71
N LEU A 70 -22.21 -11.10 -4.60
CA LEU A 70 -21.13 -12.07 -4.82
C LEU A 70 -20.63 -12.03 -6.26
N GLU A 71 -21.53 -12.03 -7.24
CA GLU A 71 -21.20 -11.91 -8.67
C GLU A 71 -20.46 -10.61 -8.95
N THR A 72 -20.93 -9.50 -8.38
CA THR A 72 -20.28 -8.18 -8.47
C THR A 72 -18.88 -8.20 -7.85
N PHE A 73 -18.74 -8.78 -6.65
CA PHE A 73 -17.45 -8.92 -5.97
C PHE A 73 -16.47 -9.79 -6.77
N LEU A 74 -16.93 -10.92 -7.30
CA LEU A 74 -16.12 -11.79 -8.15
C LEU A 74 -15.74 -11.10 -9.47
N TYR A 75 -16.66 -10.34 -10.06
CA TYR A 75 -16.39 -9.54 -11.24
C TYR A 75 -15.32 -8.48 -10.95
N GLN A 76 -15.44 -7.74 -9.85
CA GLN A 76 -14.46 -6.75 -9.42
C GLN A 76 -13.10 -7.37 -9.13
N LEU A 77 -13.05 -8.53 -8.46
CA LEU A 77 -11.80 -9.25 -8.22
C LEU A 77 -11.10 -9.68 -9.53
N LYS A 78 -11.87 -10.06 -10.55
CA LYS A 78 -11.33 -10.48 -11.86
C LYS A 78 -10.90 -9.30 -12.72
N HIS A 79 -11.61 -8.18 -12.66
CA HIS A 79 -11.40 -7.03 -13.55
C HIS A 79 -10.70 -5.85 -12.87
N TRP A 80 -10.11 -6.05 -11.69
CA TRP A 80 -9.45 -4.98 -10.95
C TRP A 80 -8.27 -4.41 -11.76
N PRO A 81 -8.32 -3.15 -12.23
CA PRO A 81 -7.38 -2.62 -13.23
C PRO A 81 -5.91 -2.76 -12.82
N THR A 82 -5.60 -2.44 -11.57
CA THR A 82 -4.23 -2.48 -11.03
C THR A 82 -3.77 -3.85 -10.54
N HIS A 83 -4.59 -4.90 -10.65
CA HIS A 83 -4.25 -6.24 -10.16
C HIS A 83 -4.44 -7.34 -11.22
N GLN A 84 -4.75 -7.00 -12.49
CA GLN A 84 -4.93 -8.00 -13.55
C GLN A 84 -3.67 -8.87 -13.73
N GLU A 85 -2.47 -8.28 -13.71
CA GLU A 85 -1.22 -9.05 -13.74
C GLU A 85 -1.02 -9.91 -12.48
N THR A 86 -1.53 -9.47 -11.32
CA THR A 86 -1.24 -10.13 -10.03
C THR A 86 -2.29 -11.18 -9.64
N PHE A 87 -3.51 -11.06 -10.13
CA PHE A 87 -4.67 -11.90 -9.81
C PHE A 87 -5.18 -12.68 -11.03
N GLY A 88 -5.17 -12.09 -12.24
CA GLY A 88 -5.47 -12.79 -13.50
C GLY A 88 -4.50 -13.94 -13.75
N GLU A 89 -3.20 -13.70 -13.55
CA GLU A 89 -2.17 -14.75 -13.59
C GLU A 89 -2.40 -15.89 -12.59
N LYS A 90 -3.12 -15.65 -11.47
CA LYS A 90 -3.42 -16.70 -10.49
C LYS A 90 -4.51 -17.66 -10.94
N VAL A 91 -5.42 -17.20 -11.79
CA VAL A 91 -6.67 -17.93 -12.10
C VAL A 91 -6.63 -18.54 -13.49
N ASP A 92 -5.98 -17.89 -14.46
CA ASP A 92 -6.09 -18.29 -15.86
C ASP A 92 -5.12 -19.41 -16.29
N GLY A 93 -4.10 -19.72 -15.48
CA GLY A 93 -3.08 -20.74 -15.81
C GLY A 93 -3.27 -22.14 -15.21
N GLY A 94 -4.39 -22.40 -14.53
CA GLY A 94 -4.63 -23.65 -13.80
C GLY A 94 -3.78 -23.81 -12.53
N ILE A 95 -3.91 -24.95 -11.84
CA ILE A 95 -3.35 -25.18 -10.49
C ILE A 95 -1.82 -25.09 -10.46
N LEU A 96 -1.13 -25.68 -11.45
CA LEU A 96 0.34 -25.68 -11.49
C LEU A 96 0.90 -24.27 -11.67
N MET A 97 0.31 -23.46 -12.55
CA MET A 97 0.72 -22.07 -12.74
C MET A 97 0.43 -21.23 -11.49
N ALA A 98 -0.72 -21.44 -10.84
CA ALA A 98 -1.05 -20.77 -9.59
C ALA A 98 0.00 -21.08 -8.49
N ILE A 99 0.43 -22.33 -8.36
CA ILE A 99 1.50 -22.73 -7.42
C ILE A 99 2.81 -22.05 -7.81
N TRP A 100 3.19 -22.10 -9.09
CA TRP A 100 4.42 -21.49 -9.60
C TRP A 100 4.45 -19.98 -9.35
N ASN A 101 3.35 -19.28 -9.61
CA ASN A 101 3.21 -17.84 -9.37
C ASN A 101 3.34 -17.52 -7.88
N ASN A 102 2.76 -18.32 -6.99
CA ASN A 102 2.96 -18.15 -5.55
C ASN A 102 4.42 -18.38 -5.13
N ILE A 103 5.14 -19.34 -5.72
CA ILE A 103 6.57 -19.54 -5.48
C ILE A 103 7.36 -18.32 -5.93
N LEU A 104 7.13 -17.83 -7.15
CA LEU A 104 7.80 -16.63 -7.67
C LEU A 104 7.55 -15.41 -6.78
N ARG A 105 6.35 -15.27 -6.22
CA ARG A 105 6.03 -14.20 -5.27
C ARG A 105 6.80 -14.33 -3.96
N VAL A 106 6.87 -15.54 -3.40
CA VAL A 106 7.68 -15.80 -2.20
C VAL A 106 9.15 -15.49 -2.46
N LEU A 107 9.69 -15.85 -3.63
CA LEU A 107 11.07 -15.52 -4.02
C LEU A 107 11.27 -14.00 -4.19
N ASN A 108 10.26 -13.29 -4.70
CA ASN A 108 10.28 -11.84 -4.87
C ASN A 108 9.94 -11.05 -3.60
N GLU A 109 9.60 -11.71 -2.49
CA GLU A 109 9.18 -11.05 -1.26
C GLU A 109 10.28 -10.14 -0.67
N HIS A 110 11.56 -10.40 -0.97
CA HIS A 110 12.67 -9.51 -0.64
C HIS A 110 12.44 -8.07 -1.13
N LYS A 111 11.73 -7.87 -2.26
CA LYS A 111 11.38 -6.55 -2.78
C LYS A 111 10.53 -5.74 -1.81
N ARG A 112 9.67 -6.36 -0.99
CA ARG A 112 8.85 -5.65 0.01
C ARG A 112 9.71 -5.04 1.11
N TYR A 113 10.68 -5.80 1.60
CA TYR A 113 11.60 -5.38 2.64
C TYR A 113 12.50 -4.23 2.21
N PHE A 114 12.76 -4.13 0.90
CA PHE A 114 13.62 -3.12 0.30
C PHE A 114 12.88 -2.24 -0.70
N TRP A 115 11.58 -2.07 -0.54
CA TRP A 115 10.74 -1.30 -1.47
C TRP A 115 11.07 0.20 -1.42
N ASP A 116 11.29 0.72 -0.21
CA ASP A 116 11.56 2.15 0.05
C ASP A 116 12.69 2.30 1.07
N GLN A 117 13.53 3.33 0.91
CA GLN A 117 14.60 3.69 1.84
C GLN A 117 14.10 3.86 3.28
N ASP A 118 12.84 4.28 3.46
CA ASP A 118 12.21 4.43 4.77
C ASP A 118 12.17 3.13 5.59
N VAL A 119 12.14 1.97 4.92
CA VAL A 119 12.08 0.65 5.57
C VAL A 119 13.36 -0.16 5.43
N TRP A 120 14.38 0.32 4.73
CA TRP A 120 15.60 -0.44 4.45
C TRP A 120 16.37 -0.85 5.71
N GLY A 121 16.63 0.08 6.62
CA GLY A 121 17.46 -0.24 7.79
C GLY A 121 16.75 -1.14 8.80
N ILE A 122 15.45 -0.95 9.05
CA ILE A 122 14.68 -1.87 9.91
C ILE A 122 14.59 -3.27 9.29
N SER A 123 14.36 -3.36 7.98
CA SER A 123 14.34 -4.63 7.26
C SER A 123 15.70 -5.34 7.25
N ALA A 124 16.78 -4.61 6.96
CA ALA A 124 18.13 -5.15 6.98
C ALA A 124 18.50 -5.65 8.39
N LEU A 125 18.22 -4.85 9.42
CA LEU A 125 18.50 -5.23 10.81
C LEU A 125 17.70 -6.46 11.22
N PHE A 126 16.42 -6.53 10.83
CA PHE A 126 15.58 -7.70 11.04
C PHE A 126 16.14 -8.95 10.36
N LEU A 127 16.44 -8.90 9.06
CA LEU A 127 16.92 -10.05 8.30
C LEU A 127 18.29 -10.53 8.80
N VAL A 128 19.23 -9.61 9.06
CA VAL A 128 20.53 -9.98 9.65
C VAL A 128 20.34 -10.61 11.02
N THR A 129 19.42 -10.08 11.85
CA THR A 129 19.11 -10.68 13.17
C THR A 129 18.53 -12.07 13.03
N LEU A 130 17.51 -12.23 12.17
CA LEU A 130 16.83 -13.50 11.94
C LEU A 130 17.81 -14.57 11.43
N ILE A 131 18.68 -14.23 10.48
CA ILE A 131 19.64 -15.15 9.86
C ILE A 131 20.79 -15.48 10.83
N SER A 132 21.51 -14.45 11.32
CA SER A 132 22.71 -14.66 12.15
C SER A 132 22.40 -15.29 13.51
N GLN A 133 21.18 -15.10 14.02
CA GLN A 133 20.77 -15.62 15.32
C GLN A 133 19.69 -16.71 15.22
N PHE A 134 19.44 -17.24 14.02
CA PHE A 134 18.36 -18.19 13.77
C PHE A 134 18.33 -19.35 14.78
N LYS A 135 19.48 -20.01 14.99
CA LYS A 135 19.61 -21.14 15.92
C LYS A 135 19.23 -20.77 17.36
N HIS A 136 19.61 -19.58 17.81
CA HIS A 136 19.27 -19.12 19.15
C HIS A 136 17.80 -18.76 19.28
N LEU A 137 17.24 -18.04 18.28
CA LEU A 137 15.83 -17.71 18.21
C LEU A 137 14.96 -18.98 18.18
N TRP A 138 15.38 -19.97 17.39
CA TRP A 138 14.69 -21.25 17.30
C TRP A 138 14.70 -22.03 18.62
N ASN A 139 15.85 -22.05 19.32
CA ASN A 139 15.99 -22.82 20.56
C ASN A 139 15.31 -22.16 21.77
N ASN A 140 15.31 -20.82 21.86
CA ASN A 140 14.82 -20.08 23.03
C ASN A 140 13.44 -19.43 22.81
N TYR A 141 13.14 -19.06 21.57
CA TYR A 141 11.95 -18.29 21.18
C TYR A 141 11.22 -18.96 19.99
N LYS A 142 11.10 -20.29 20.04
CA LYS A 142 10.56 -21.12 18.96
C LYS A 142 9.20 -20.62 18.45
N SER A 143 8.26 -20.34 19.36
CA SER A 143 6.91 -19.89 19.00
C SER A 143 6.90 -18.56 18.25
N LEU A 144 7.67 -17.58 18.71
CA LEU A 144 7.83 -16.28 18.03
C LEU A 144 8.44 -16.47 16.64
N THR A 145 9.48 -17.29 16.53
CA THR A 145 10.18 -17.56 15.28
C THR A 145 9.25 -18.22 14.26
N ILE A 146 8.54 -19.28 14.65
CA ILE A 146 7.58 -19.98 13.78
C ILE A 146 6.47 -19.03 13.34
N TYR A 147 5.87 -18.28 14.28
CA TYR A 147 4.80 -17.35 13.94
C TYR A 147 5.27 -16.29 12.95
N THR A 148 6.46 -15.72 13.16
CA THR A 148 7.04 -14.71 12.26
C THR A 148 7.31 -15.29 10.87
N LEU A 149 7.89 -16.49 10.77
CA LEU A 149 8.14 -17.14 9.49
C LEU A 149 6.85 -17.47 8.74
N LEU A 150 5.83 -17.97 9.43
CA LEU A 150 4.50 -18.19 8.85
C LEU A 150 3.90 -16.86 8.37
N LEU A 151 4.05 -15.79 9.15
CA LEU A 151 3.58 -14.46 8.79
C LEU A 151 4.27 -13.92 7.55
N MET A 152 5.60 -14.03 7.44
CA MET A 152 6.35 -13.67 6.24
C MET A 152 5.88 -14.48 5.01
N PHE A 153 5.70 -15.80 5.17
CA PHE A 153 5.26 -16.69 4.10
C PHE A 153 3.85 -16.35 3.62
N PHE A 154 2.88 -16.26 4.52
CA PHE A 154 1.50 -15.96 4.16
C PHE A 154 1.32 -14.52 3.68
N LEU A 155 2.12 -13.57 4.17
CA LEU A 155 2.11 -12.22 3.62
C LEU A 155 2.60 -12.19 2.16
N ALA A 156 3.61 -12.98 1.81
CA ALA A 156 4.09 -13.10 0.43
C ALA A 156 3.03 -13.70 -0.51
N VAL A 157 2.31 -14.72 -0.04
CA VAL A 157 1.31 -15.46 -0.82
C VAL A 157 -0.02 -14.69 -0.94
N LEU A 158 -0.51 -14.14 0.18
CA LEU A 158 -1.87 -13.58 0.28
C LEU A 158 -1.95 -12.07 -0.01
N SER A 159 -0.87 -11.31 0.24
CA SER A 159 -0.89 -9.85 0.01
C SER A 159 -1.18 -9.52 -1.44
N SER A 160 -1.89 -8.43 -1.70
CA SER A 160 -2.17 -8.02 -3.08
C SER A 160 -0.96 -7.36 -3.78
N SER A 161 -0.04 -6.74 -3.03
CA SER A 161 1.18 -6.12 -3.57
C SER A 161 2.40 -6.29 -2.65
N HIS A 162 3.59 -5.93 -3.16
CA HIS A 162 4.86 -5.91 -2.41
C HIS A 162 5.15 -4.53 -1.78
N GLY A 163 4.13 -3.68 -1.59
CA GLY A 163 4.34 -2.34 -1.03
C GLY A 163 4.78 -2.38 0.44
N ALA A 164 5.67 -1.45 0.80
CA ALA A 164 6.20 -1.30 2.17
C ALA A 164 5.11 -1.16 3.25
N ARG A 165 3.96 -0.55 2.91
CA ARG A 165 2.82 -0.37 3.84
C ARG A 165 2.35 -1.67 4.51
N TYR A 166 2.52 -2.81 3.85
CA TYR A 166 2.12 -4.11 4.41
C TYR A 166 3.14 -4.69 5.39
N LEU A 167 4.34 -4.12 5.49
CA LEU A 167 5.28 -4.47 6.57
C LEU A 167 4.70 -4.13 7.94
N VAL A 168 3.70 -3.25 8.04
CA VAL A 168 3.02 -2.92 9.30
C VAL A 168 2.52 -4.16 10.03
N TYR A 169 2.09 -5.20 9.29
CA TYR A 169 1.63 -6.46 9.88
C TYR A 169 2.77 -7.26 10.53
N LEU A 170 4.00 -7.11 10.03
CA LEU A 170 5.19 -7.82 10.46
C LEU A 170 6.03 -7.01 11.47
N MET A 171 5.94 -5.68 11.44
CA MET A 171 6.74 -4.74 12.24
C MET A 171 6.80 -5.05 13.75
N PRO A 172 5.70 -5.41 14.44
CA PRO A 172 5.76 -5.76 15.85
C PRO A 172 6.70 -6.96 16.11
N PHE A 173 6.63 -7.98 15.24
CA PHE A 173 7.47 -9.18 15.34
C PHE A 173 8.92 -8.90 14.96
N MET A 174 9.14 -8.07 13.93
CA MET A 174 10.49 -7.60 13.56
C MET A 174 11.15 -6.89 14.74
N SER A 175 10.43 -5.98 15.38
CA SER A 175 10.93 -5.19 16.50
C SER A 175 11.33 -6.06 17.68
N VAL A 176 10.51 -7.06 18.03
CA VAL A 176 10.83 -8.02 19.10
C VAL A 176 12.06 -8.86 18.73
N ILE A 177 12.12 -9.40 17.52
CA ILE A 177 13.27 -10.22 17.06
C ILE A 177 14.56 -9.39 17.06
N ILE A 178 14.52 -8.16 16.53
CA ILE A 178 15.63 -7.22 16.57
C ILE A 178 16.06 -6.96 18.01
N GLY A 179 15.12 -6.65 18.91
CA GLY A 179 15.41 -6.37 20.32
C GLY A 179 16.12 -7.54 21.03
N LEU A 180 15.61 -8.76 20.83
CA LEU A 180 16.25 -9.99 21.34
C LEU A 180 17.65 -10.18 20.76
N GLY A 181 17.82 -9.91 19.46
CA GLY A 181 19.10 -10.02 18.79
C GLY A 181 20.13 -9.00 19.29
N VAL A 182 19.74 -7.73 19.39
CA VAL A 182 20.59 -6.64 19.89
C VAL A 182 21.02 -6.94 21.32
N PHE A 183 20.08 -7.33 22.19
CA PHE A 183 20.37 -7.67 23.58
C PHE A 183 21.43 -8.78 23.69
N ARG A 184 21.27 -9.85 22.90
CA ARG A 184 22.23 -10.97 22.89
C ARG A 184 23.61 -10.55 22.38
N VAL A 185 23.68 -9.76 21.31
CA VAL A 185 24.94 -9.28 20.73
C VAL A 185 25.70 -8.39 21.70
N ILE A 186 25.00 -7.61 22.53
CA ILE A 186 25.61 -6.82 23.60
C ILE A 186 26.20 -7.72 24.70
N GLN A 187 25.50 -8.79 25.07
CA GLN A 187 25.91 -9.68 26.16
C GLN A 187 26.94 -10.76 25.78
N THR A 188 27.13 -11.02 24.48
CA THR A 188 27.93 -12.16 24.00
C THR A 188 29.19 -11.65 23.28
N PRO A 189 30.37 -11.61 23.95
CA PRO A 189 31.59 -11.04 23.39
C PRO A 189 32.08 -11.70 22.09
N GLU A 190 31.67 -12.93 21.80
CA GLU A 190 32.04 -13.69 20.60
C GLU A 190 31.37 -13.14 19.33
N LEU A 191 30.27 -12.36 19.46
CA LEU A 191 29.51 -11.82 18.33
C LEU A 191 30.01 -10.44 17.87
N LYS A 192 31.32 -10.15 18.00
CA LYS A 192 31.88 -8.82 17.69
C LYS A 192 31.60 -8.36 16.26
N ILE A 193 31.74 -9.26 15.28
CA ILE A 193 31.50 -8.94 13.86
C ILE A 193 30.04 -8.53 13.66
N ILE A 194 29.09 -9.30 14.21
CA ILE A 194 27.66 -9.00 14.12
C ILE A 194 27.33 -7.68 14.81
N LYS A 195 27.98 -7.36 15.94
CA LYS A 195 27.86 -6.07 16.62
C LYS A 195 28.21 -4.90 15.71
N TRP A 196 29.31 -4.99 14.98
CA TRP A 196 29.72 -3.96 14.02
C TRP A 196 28.75 -3.84 12.85
N VAL A 197 28.23 -4.97 12.35
CA VAL A 197 27.18 -4.97 11.31
C VAL A 197 25.91 -4.28 11.81
N TYR A 198 25.46 -4.56 13.04
CA TYR A 198 24.28 -3.90 13.63
C TYR A 198 24.49 -2.40 13.77
N LEU A 199 25.67 -1.99 14.24
CA LEU A 199 26.02 -0.58 14.37
C LEU A 199 26.03 0.12 13.01
N LEU A 200 26.60 -0.51 11.98
CA LEU A 200 26.61 0.03 10.62
C LEU A 200 25.18 0.23 10.08
N ILE A 201 24.33 -0.80 10.19
CA ILE A 201 22.93 -0.71 9.75
C ILE A 201 22.18 0.37 10.52
N PHE A 202 22.39 0.46 11.83
CA PHE A 202 21.80 1.50 12.67
C PHE A 202 22.23 2.91 12.22
N LEU A 203 23.52 3.13 11.97
CA LEU A 203 24.03 4.42 11.49
C LEU A 203 23.43 4.78 10.13
N VAL A 204 23.34 3.83 9.20
CA VAL A 204 22.69 4.03 7.90
C VAL A 204 21.21 4.38 8.07
N GLN A 205 20.49 3.71 8.97
CA GLN A 205 19.09 4.05 9.27
C GLN A 205 18.96 5.46 9.82
N MET A 206 19.87 5.91 10.69
CA MET A 206 19.84 7.28 11.22
C MET A 206 20.04 8.33 10.12
N VAL A 207 20.85 8.03 9.10
CA VAL A 207 20.99 8.90 7.91
C VAL A 207 19.66 8.99 7.15
N PHE A 208 19.02 7.85 6.84
CA PHE A 208 17.75 7.85 6.14
C PHE A 208 16.64 8.56 6.93
N VAL A 209 16.55 8.32 8.23
CA VAL A 209 15.62 9.04 9.11
C VAL A 209 15.89 10.54 9.03
N GLY A 210 17.15 10.98 9.09
CA GLY A 210 17.51 12.39 8.93
C GLY A 210 17.07 12.97 7.58
N MET A 211 17.27 12.25 6.49
CA MET A 211 16.82 12.66 5.14
C MET A 211 15.30 12.76 5.06
N THR A 212 14.57 11.77 5.59
CA THR A 212 13.10 11.75 5.59
C THR A 212 12.53 12.87 6.44
N TYR A 213 13.08 13.13 7.64
CA TYR A 213 12.69 14.30 8.43
C TYR A 213 12.96 15.60 7.70
N GLY A 214 14.14 15.76 7.07
CA GLY A 214 14.45 16.93 6.24
C GLY A 214 13.40 17.17 5.16
N SER A 215 13.08 16.12 4.38
CA SER A 215 12.04 16.14 3.34
C SER A 215 10.66 16.49 3.91
N ILE A 216 10.28 15.92 5.05
CA ILE A 216 9.01 16.24 5.72
C ILE A 216 8.98 17.71 6.10
N PHE A 217 10.03 18.25 6.73
CA PHE A 217 10.06 19.66 7.13
C PHE A 217 10.08 20.62 5.93
N GLU A 218 10.77 20.28 4.85
CA GLU A 218 10.76 21.05 3.60
C GLU A 218 9.38 21.06 2.93
N LYS A 219 8.65 19.95 3.00
CA LYS A 219 7.32 19.78 2.40
C LYS A 219 6.17 20.13 3.34
N ASN A 220 6.44 20.43 4.62
CA ASN A 220 5.43 20.77 5.60
C ASN A 220 4.95 22.21 5.40
N TYR A 221 4.15 22.43 4.36
CA TYR A 221 3.42 23.66 4.14
C TYR A 221 1.93 23.44 4.36
N ASN A 222 1.19 24.54 4.54
CA ASN A 222 -0.24 24.48 4.75
C ASN A 222 -0.96 24.19 3.42
N HIS A 223 -1.03 22.90 3.05
CA HIS A 223 -1.70 22.42 1.85
C HIS A 223 -3.13 22.94 1.72
N VAL A 224 -3.87 23.03 2.83
CA VAL A 224 -5.25 23.53 2.83
C VAL A 224 -5.29 24.99 2.39
N LYS A 225 -4.46 25.85 3.00
CA LYS A 225 -4.38 27.27 2.65
C LYS A 225 -3.92 27.48 1.20
N GLU A 226 -2.97 26.68 0.74
CA GLU A 226 -2.47 26.74 -0.63
C GLU A 226 -3.53 26.29 -1.64
N HIS A 227 -4.17 25.13 -1.42
CA HIS A 227 -5.23 24.64 -2.31
C HIS A 227 -6.38 25.64 -2.38
N HIS A 228 -6.80 26.19 -1.24
CA HIS A 228 -7.81 27.24 -1.17
C HIS A 228 -7.41 28.48 -1.99
N ARG A 229 -6.15 28.95 -1.88
CA ARG A 229 -5.63 30.10 -2.63
C ARG A 229 -5.68 29.91 -4.14
N TYR A 230 -5.53 28.68 -4.63
CA TYR A 230 -5.56 28.38 -6.06
C TYR A 230 -6.97 28.11 -6.57
N LEU A 231 -7.78 27.38 -5.80
CA LEU A 231 -9.18 27.14 -6.14
C LEU A 231 -10.03 28.41 -6.05
N SER A 232 -9.69 29.37 -5.19
CA SER A 232 -10.37 30.68 -5.15
C SER A 232 -10.20 31.52 -6.43
N LYS A 233 -9.33 31.10 -7.36
CA LYS A 233 -9.17 31.71 -8.70
C LYS A 233 -10.09 31.09 -9.75
N VAL A 234 -10.82 30.05 -9.36
CA VAL A 234 -11.75 29.30 -10.17
C VAL A 234 -13.17 29.58 -9.66
N GLU A 235 -14.14 29.54 -10.56
CA GLU A 235 -15.55 29.77 -10.20
C GLU A 235 -16.07 28.60 -9.36
N LYS A 236 -16.74 28.90 -8.24
CA LYS A 236 -17.37 27.88 -7.39
C LYS A 236 -18.43 27.09 -8.16
N GLY A 237 -18.57 25.80 -7.85
CA GLY A 237 -19.49 24.89 -8.54
C GLY A 237 -19.02 24.42 -9.91
N SER A 238 -17.82 24.83 -10.35
CA SER A 238 -17.25 24.38 -11.62
C SER A 238 -16.65 22.97 -11.55
N ARG A 239 -16.53 22.34 -12.72
CA ARG A 239 -15.90 21.03 -12.90
C ARG A 239 -14.40 21.21 -13.14
N VAL A 240 -13.58 20.71 -12.21
CA VAL A 240 -12.14 20.99 -12.18
C VAL A 240 -11.34 19.71 -12.31
N LEU A 241 -10.52 19.62 -13.36
CA LEU A 241 -9.50 18.58 -13.47
C LEU A 241 -8.22 19.03 -12.75
N GLY A 242 -7.82 18.33 -11.69
CA GLY A 242 -6.70 18.75 -10.86
C GLY A 242 -5.97 17.64 -10.11
N PRO A 243 -4.98 18.00 -9.27
CA PRO A 243 -4.32 17.08 -8.36
C PRO A 243 -5.35 16.45 -7.40
N TRP A 244 -5.18 15.16 -7.09
CA TRP A 244 -6.14 14.42 -6.24
C TRP A 244 -6.20 14.99 -4.82
N GLU A 245 -5.14 15.68 -4.39
CA GLU A 245 -5.04 16.35 -3.09
C GLU A 245 -6.02 17.52 -2.94
N PHE A 246 -6.59 18.03 -4.04
CA PHE A 246 -7.62 19.09 -4.00
C PHE A 246 -8.96 18.55 -3.53
N VAL A 247 -9.25 17.27 -3.83
CA VAL A 247 -10.52 16.62 -3.50
C VAL A 247 -10.79 16.70 -1.99
N TYR A 248 -9.81 16.45 -1.14
CA TYR A 248 -10.06 16.38 0.31
C TYR A 248 -10.34 17.72 0.98
N ASN A 249 -9.96 18.84 0.35
CA ASN A 249 -10.03 20.14 1.01
C ASN A 249 -11.26 20.96 0.58
N GLU A 250 -11.78 20.74 -0.63
CA GLU A 250 -12.76 21.65 -1.25
C GLU A 250 -13.84 20.92 -2.07
N ILE A 251 -14.07 19.62 -1.83
CA ILE A 251 -15.08 18.82 -2.56
C ILE A 251 -16.51 19.37 -2.44
N ASP A 252 -16.81 20.10 -1.37
CA ASP A 252 -18.14 20.70 -1.16
C ASP A 252 -18.38 21.92 -2.06
N GLU A 253 -17.31 22.54 -2.58
CA GLU A 253 -17.37 23.81 -3.33
C GLU A 253 -17.09 23.63 -4.83
N TYR A 254 -16.47 22.52 -5.23
CA TYR A 254 -16.10 22.22 -6.63
C TYR A 254 -16.28 20.73 -6.96
N GLU A 255 -16.62 20.42 -8.21
CA GLU A 255 -16.67 19.04 -8.70
C GLU A 255 -15.27 18.65 -9.23
N ILE A 256 -14.44 18.06 -8.36
CA ILE A 256 -13.02 17.82 -8.65
C ILE A 256 -12.80 16.44 -9.24
N PHE A 257 -12.17 16.39 -10.41
CA PHE A 257 -11.71 15.19 -11.10
C PHE A 257 -10.19 15.09 -11.00
N SER A 258 -9.69 13.88 -10.75
CA SER A 258 -8.25 13.63 -10.74
C SER A 258 -7.74 13.28 -12.13
N PHE A 259 -6.48 13.63 -12.41
CA PHE A 259 -5.75 13.10 -13.56
C PHE A 259 -5.71 11.56 -13.60
N LYS A 260 -5.88 10.88 -12.46
CA LYS A 260 -6.01 9.40 -12.40
C LYS A 260 -7.18 8.87 -13.24
N THR A 261 -8.24 9.65 -13.46
CA THR A 261 -9.35 9.26 -14.33
C THR A 261 -8.88 8.98 -15.75
N TYR A 262 -7.97 9.79 -16.28
CA TYR A 262 -7.45 9.63 -17.65
C TYR A 262 -6.45 8.49 -17.75
N GLU A 263 -5.63 8.27 -16.73
CA GLU A 263 -4.75 7.09 -16.63
C GLU A 263 -5.58 5.79 -16.68
N TYR A 264 -6.71 5.72 -15.98
CA TYR A 264 -7.60 4.56 -16.07
C TYR A 264 -8.23 4.38 -17.45
N ILE A 265 -8.46 5.46 -18.20
CA ILE A 265 -8.96 5.38 -19.58
C ILE A 265 -7.87 4.83 -20.50
N GLU A 266 -6.64 5.36 -20.40
CA GLU A 266 -5.47 4.85 -21.14
C GLU A 266 -5.25 3.36 -20.89
N ASP A 267 -5.25 2.94 -19.62
CA ASP A 267 -5.09 1.54 -19.22
C ASP A 267 -6.20 0.64 -19.76
N ARG A 268 -7.47 1.08 -19.63
CA ARG A 268 -8.64 0.30 -20.04
C ARG A 268 -8.74 0.16 -21.55
N GLU A 269 -8.41 1.21 -22.29
CA GLU A 269 -8.53 1.27 -23.75
C GLU A 269 -7.23 0.88 -24.46
N HIS A 270 -6.15 0.64 -23.71
CA HIS A 270 -4.81 0.35 -24.21
C HIS A 270 -4.31 1.41 -25.21
N ILE A 271 -4.55 2.69 -24.89
CA ILE A 271 -4.13 3.84 -25.68
C ILE A 271 -3.26 4.77 -24.85
N GLU A 272 -2.33 5.46 -25.50
CA GLU A 272 -1.65 6.62 -24.90
C GLU A 272 -2.31 7.89 -25.46
N LEU A 273 -2.91 8.70 -24.59
CA LEU A 273 -3.50 9.97 -24.97
C LEU A 273 -2.39 10.98 -25.23
N THR A 274 -2.48 11.68 -26.35
CA THR A 274 -1.73 12.92 -26.55
C THR A 274 -2.33 14.03 -25.70
N GLN A 275 -1.57 15.10 -25.42
CA GLN A 275 -2.10 16.28 -24.72
C GLN A 275 -3.37 16.82 -25.38
N ARG A 276 -3.39 16.87 -26.72
CA ARG A 276 -4.56 17.35 -27.47
C ARG A 276 -5.79 16.46 -27.23
N GLN A 277 -5.64 15.14 -27.28
CA GLN A 277 -6.74 14.20 -27.02
C GLN A 277 -7.24 14.28 -25.58
N LEU A 278 -6.34 14.45 -24.61
CA LEU A 278 -6.76 14.64 -23.21
C LEU A 278 -7.55 15.95 -23.05
N LEU A 279 -7.07 17.06 -23.60
CA LEU A 279 -7.77 18.34 -23.55
C LEU A 279 -9.12 18.27 -24.25
N GLU A 280 -9.20 17.60 -25.39
CA GLU A 280 -10.46 17.34 -26.10
C GLU A 280 -11.43 16.53 -25.25
N LYS A 281 -10.99 15.40 -24.69
CA LYS A 281 -11.82 14.57 -23.79
C LYS A 281 -12.25 15.34 -22.54
N ALA A 282 -11.35 16.13 -21.95
CA ALA A 282 -11.67 16.97 -20.81
C ALA A 282 -12.77 17.97 -21.13
N ALA A 283 -12.72 18.63 -22.29
CA ALA A 283 -13.75 19.59 -22.69
C ALA A 283 -15.05 18.93 -23.15
N LEU A 284 -15.00 17.87 -23.95
CA LEU A 284 -16.16 17.32 -24.65
C LEU A 284 -16.83 16.18 -23.89
N ASP A 285 -16.05 15.22 -23.38
CA ASP A 285 -16.61 14.02 -22.75
C ASP A 285 -16.97 14.27 -21.28
N PHE A 286 -16.14 15.05 -20.59
CA PHE A 286 -16.31 15.32 -19.15
C PHE A 286 -16.72 16.75 -18.83
N GLU A 287 -16.80 17.63 -19.84
CA GLU A 287 -17.23 19.03 -19.67
C GLU A 287 -16.48 19.78 -18.57
N MET A 288 -15.16 19.56 -18.44
CA MET A 288 -14.31 20.28 -17.49
C MET A 288 -14.31 21.77 -17.82
N ASP A 289 -14.58 22.60 -16.82
CA ASP A 289 -14.50 24.04 -16.92
C ASP A 289 -13.06 24.54 -16.73
N TYR A 290 -12.32 23.88 -15.84
CA TYR A 290 -10.96 24.26 -15.48
C TYR A 290 -10.02 23.06 -15.41
N ILE A 291 -8.75 23.29 -15.75
CA ILE A 291 -7.66 22.35 -15.52
C ILE A 291 -6.60 23.03 -14.66
N ILE A 292 -6.28 22.44 -13.51
CA ILE A 292 -5.26 22.95 -12.59
C ILE A 292 -4.07 22.00 -12.57
N LEU A 293 -2.89 22.53 -12.91
CA LEU A 293 -1.64 21.79 -12.96
C LEU A 293 -0.70 22.28 -11.86
N ASN A 294 -0.25 21.40 -10.97
CA ASN A 294 0.76 21.75 -9.96
C ASN A 294 2.19 21.56 -10.51
N LYS A 295 3.18 22.09 -9.79
CA LYS A 295 4.60 22.06 -10.18
C LYS A 295 5.15 20.64 -10.29
N GLU A 296 4.65 19.72 -9.47
CA GLU A 296 5.05 18.31 -9.52
C GLU A 296 4.65 17.66 -10.85
N ARG A 297 3.54 18.09 -11.47
CA ARG A 297 3.14 17.65 -12.80
C ARG A 297 4.05 18.14 -13.92
N LYS A 298 4.78 19.25 -13.73
CA LYS A 298 5.64 19.82 -14.77
C LYS A 298 6.63 18.82 -15.35
N ASN A 299 7.17 17.93 -14.51
CA ASN A 299 8.18 16.94 -14.90
C ASN A 299 7.73 15.50 -14.60
N SER A 300 6.43 15.27 -14.43
CA SER A 300 5.94 13.95 -14.10
C SER A 300 6.16 12.98 -15.28
N LYS A 301 6.73 11.82 -14.97
CA LYS A 301 6.80 10.71 -15.93
C LYS A 301 5.45 10.01 -16.07
N GLU A 302 4.68 9.97 -14.99
CA GLU A 302 3.35 9.35 -14.94
C GLU A 302 2.31 10.16 -15.71
N PHE A 303 2.44 11.49 -15.76
CA PHE A 303 1.50 12.38 -16.44
C PHE A 303 2.21 13.19 -17.53
N PRO A 304 2.58 12.54 -18.66
CA PRO A 304 3.45 13.14 -19.66
C PRO A 304 2.77 14.24 -20.48
N TRP A 305 1.46 14.39 -20.40
CA TRP A 305 0.68 15.32 -21.24
C TRP A 305 1.07 16.79 -21.03
N PHE A 306 1.54 17.17 -19.85
CA PHE A 306 1.81 18.58 -19.50
C PHE A 306 3.28 18.85 -19.20
N LYS A 307 4.19 18.16 -19.90
CA LYS A 307 5.64 18.35 -19.75
C LYS A 307 6.04 19.82 -19.89
N ASN A 308 6.84 20.29 -18.93
CA ASN A 308 7.29 21.67 -18.81
C ASN A 308 6.17 22.72 -18.74
N TRP A 309 4.91 22.30 -18.53
CA TRP A 309 3.72 23.14 -18.65
C TRP A 309 3.62 23.86 -19.99
N ASN A 310 4.11 23.21 -21.05
CA ASN A 310 3.90 23.69 -22.41
C ASN A 310 2.53 23.21 -22.89
N ILE A 311 1.60 24.13 -23.11
CA ILE A 311 0.25 23.83 -23.59
C ILE A 311 0.23 24.05 -25.09
N VAL A 312 0.02 22.99 -25.85
CA VAL A 312 -0.13 23.05 -27.30
C VAL A 312 -1.38 23.88 -27.61
N PRO A 313 -1.30 24.87 -28.53
CA PRO A 313 -2.45 25.64 -28.95
C PRO A 313 -3.61 24.73 -29.34
N ASN A 314 -4.76 24.97 -28.74
CA ASN A 314 -5.95 24.14 -28.88
C ASN A 314 -7.21 25.02 -28.75
N PRO A 315 -8.35 24.60 -29.30
CA PRO A 315 -9.59 25.39 -29.25
C PRO A 315 -10.38 25.21 -27.95
N TYR A 316 -9.90 24.36 -27.04
CA TYR A 316 -10.69 23.91 -25.88
C TYR A 316 -10.36 24.70 -24.62
N PHE A 317 -9.08 24.94 -24.35
CA PHE A 317 -8.59 25.54 -23.12
C PHE A 317 -7.59 26.66 -23.39
N GLU A 318 -7.73 27.76 -22.67
CA GLU A 318 -6.77 28.87 -22.63
C GLU A 318 -6.16 29.03 -21.24
N GLU A 319 -4.93 29.54 -21.20
CA GLU A 319 -4.25 29.85 -19.94
C GLU A 319 -4.83 31.13 -19.32
N VAL A 320 -5.29 31.03 -18.08
CA VAL A 320 -5.84 32.18 -17.32
C VAL A 320 -4.99 32.58 -16.13
N PHE A 321 -4.18 31.67 -15.61
CA PHE A 321 -3.28 31.96 -14.49
C PHE A 321 -2.04 31.07 -14.52
N ARG A 322 -0.88 31.65 -14.24
CA ARG A 322 0.39 30.94 -14.09
C ARG A 322 1.25 31.59 -13.01
N ASP A 323 1.79 30.79 -12.11
CA ASP A 323 2.88 31.18 -11.22
C ASP A 323 3.96 30.09 -11.15
N GLU A 324 4.84 30.16 -10.15
CA GLU A 324 5.92 29.19 -9.96
C GLU A 324 5.43 27.79 -9.58
N ASN A 325 4.22 27.67 -9.02
CA ASN A 325 3.69 26.46 -8.41
C ASN A 325 2.48 25.88 -9.16
N TYR A 326 1.69 26.71 -9.84
CA TYR A 326 0.48 26.28 -10.53
C TYR A 326 0.28 26.97 -11.90
N LEU A 327 -0.37 26.22 -12.79
CA LEU A 327 -0.93 26.69 -14.05
C LEU A 327 -2.43 26.33 -14.07
N ILE A 328 -3.28 27.31 -14.38
CA ILE A 328 -4.72 27.14 -14.49
C ILE A 328 -5.14 27.44 -15.93
N LEU A 329 -5.84 26.48 -16.52
CA LEU A 329 -6.48 26.61 -17.82
C LEU A 329 -8.00 26.72 -17.63
N LYS A 330 -8.65 27.58 -18.42
CA LYS A 330 -10.11 27.74 -18.46
C LYS A 330 -10.63 27.30 -19.82
N ARG A 331 -11.78 26.65 -19.85
CA ARG A 331 -12.45 26.25 -21.08
C ARG A 331 -12.89 27.48 -21.88
N GLN A 332 -12.62 27.48 -23.19
CA GLN A 332 -13.05 28.55 -24.10
C GLN A 332 -14.54 28.41 -24.41
N SER A 333 -15.30 29.50 -24.27
CA SER A 333 -16.76 29.52 -24.49
C SER A 333 -17.19 29.20 -25.93
N SER A 334 -16.27 29.26 -26.90
CA SER A 334 -16.52 29.04 -28.33
C SER A 334 -16.37 27.58 -28.79
N SER A 335 -16.22 26.63 -27.87
CA SER A 335 -15.93 25.22 -28.16
C SER A 335 -17.13 24.26 -28.01
N VAL A 336 -18.36 24.80 -28.08
CA VAL A 336 -19.61 24.01 -28.12
C VAL A 336 -20.13 23.88 -29.54
#